data_AF-A0A7K4CCF5-F1
#
_entry.id   AF-A0A7K4CCF5-F1
#
_cell.length_a   1.000
_cell.length_b   1.000
_cell.length_c   1.000
_cell.angle_alpha   90.00
_cell.angle_beta   90.00
_cell.angle_gamma   90.00
#
_symmetry.space_group_name_H-M   'P 1'
#
loop_
_entity.id
_entity.type
_entity.pdbx_description
1 polymer ?
#
loop_
_entity_poly.entity_id
_entity_poly.type
_entity_poly.pdbx_seq_one_letter_code
_entity_poly.pdbx_strand_id
1 'polypeptide(L)'
;MRELRIHGRGGQGSVTAAELIAVAAFEGGVFAQAFPAFGVERRGAPVQAFVRFDNKKIRKRSQVYEPDYIIVQDSTLIKDVNVFQGVKQGGIVIVNTSEKKPS
;
A
#
# COMPACT_ATOMS: atom_id res chain seq x y z
N MET A 1 -0.75 3.71 15.61
CA MET A 1 -1.05 3.00 14.36
C MET A 1 -0.38 3.69 13.19
N ARG A 2 0.30 2.91 12.34
CA ARG A 2 0.78 3.32 11.03
C ARG A 2 -0.03 2.60 9.96
N GLU A 3 -0.34 3.29 8.87
CA GLU A 3 -1.10 2.75 7.76
C GLU A 3 -0.32 2.88 6.44
N LEU A 4 -0.19 1.79 5.69
CA LEU A 4 0.47 1.71 4.39
C LEU A 4 -0.58 1.33 3.33
N ARG A 5 -0.51 2.01 2.17
CA ARG A 5 -1.30 1.66 0.98
C ARG A 5 -0.36 1.35 -0.18
N ILE A 6 -0.50 0.14 -0.72
CA ILE A 6 0.22 -0.33 -1.90
C ILE A 6 -0.71 -0.21 -3.09
N HIS A 7 -0.22 0.40 -4.17
CA HIS A 7 -0.87 0.41 -5.48
C HIS A 7 -0.01 -0.41 -6.45
N GLY A 8 -0.66 -1.31 -7.17
CA GLY A 8 -0.04 -2.10 -8.23
C GLY A 8 -1.08 -2.49 -9.27
N ARG A 9 -0.71 -3.39 -10.17
CA ARG A 9 -1.61 -3.99 -11.16
C ARG A 9 -1.90 -5.45 -10.82
N GLY A 10 -3.06 -5.94 -11.24
CA GLY A 10 -3.44 -7.34 -11.07
C GLY A 10 -2.37 -8.27 -11.65
N GLY A 11 -1.77 -9.09 -10.78
CA GLY A 11 -0.65 -9.99 -11.11
C GLY A 11 0.75 -9.50 -10.71
N GLN A 12 0.91 -8.29 -10.14
CA GLN A 12 2.21 -7.75 -9.71
C GLN A 12 2.59 -8.09 -8.26
N GLY A 13 1.78 -8.88 -7.55
CA GLY A 13 2.10 -9.32 -6.19
C GLY A 13 1.89 -8.25 -5.11
N SER A 14 1.03 -7.25 -5.33
CA SER A 14 0.72 -6.21 -4.32
C SER A 14 0.19 -6.80 -3.01
N VAL A 15 -0.65 -7.84 -3.10
CA VAL A 15 -1.22 -8.52 -1.93
C VAL A 15 -0.15 -9.29 -1.17
N THR A 16 0.67 -10.06 -1.88
CA THR A 16 1.80 -10.78 -1.30
C THR A 16 2.79 -9.83 -0.62
N ALA A 17 3.08 -8.67 -1.23
CA ALA A 17 3.92 -7.65 -0.61
C ALA A 17 3.29 -7.12 0.69
N ALA A 18 1.99 -6.86 0.71
CA ALA A 18 1.29 -6.42 1.92
C ALA A 18 1.35 -7.48 3.04
N GLU A 19 1.14 -8.76 2.70
CA GLU A 19 1.23 -9.89 3.63
C GLU A 19 2.64 -10.03 4.22
N LEU A 20 3.69 -9.98 3.38
CA LEU A 20 5.08 -10.05 3.83
C LEU A 20 5.44 -8.90 4.77
N ILE A 21 5.01 -7.68 4.48
CA ILE A 21 5.24 -6.52 5.36
C ILE A 21 4.50 -6.70 6.69
N ALA A 22 3.27 -7.23 6.68
CA ALA A 22 2.54 -7.50 7.92
C ALA A 22 3.20 -8.61 8.75
N VAL A 23 3.71 -9.67 8.12
CA VAL A 23 4.49 -10.72 8.79
C VAL A 23 5.75 -10.13 9.42
N ALA A 24 6.53 -9.36 8.67
CA ALA A 24 7.74 -8.72 9.19
C ALA A 24 7.44 -7.75 10.35
N ALA A 25 6.35 -6.98 10.28
CA ALA A 25 5.91 -6.12 11.38
C ALA A 25 5.51 -6.95 12.61
N PHE A 26 4.81 -8.06 12.41
CA PHE A 26 4.43 -8.97 13.50
C PHE A 26 5.66 -9.60 14.17
N GLU A 27 6.62 -10.08 13.38
CA GLU A 27 7.91 -10.59 13.89
C GLU A 27 8.71 -9.50 14.62
N GLY A 28 8.55 -8.25 14.22
CA GLY A 28 9.08 -7.07 14.92
C GLY A 28 8.36 -6.71 16.23
N GLY A 29 7.39 -7.51 16.68
CA GLY A 29 6.75 -7.39 17.99
C GLY A 29 5.52 -6.47 18.05
N VAL A 30 4.95 -6.08 16.90
CA VAL A 30 3.74 -5.25 16.84
C VAL A 30 2.53 -6.02 16.31
N PHE A 31 1.32 -5.51 16.56
CA PHE A 31 0.12 -6.06 15.93
C PHE A 31 0.09 -5.61 14.48
N ALA A 32 -0.20 -6.53 13.56
CA ALA A 32 -0.27 -6.23 12.14
C ALA A 32 -1.55 -6.77 11.48
N GLN A 33 -1.97 -6.13 10.39
CA GLN A 33 -3.04 -6.59 9.51
C GLN A 33 -2.66 -6.28 8.06
N ALA A 34 -2.83 -7.24 7.16
CA ALA A 34 -2.79 -7.03 5.72
C ALA A 34 -4.12 -7.44 5.11
N PHE A 35 -4.59 -6.70 4.11
CA PHE A 35 -5.81 -7.04 3.37
C PHE A 35 -5.83 -6.30 2.02
N PRO A 36 -6.43 -6.92 0.98
CA PRO A 36 -6.62 -6.26 -0.31
C PRO A 36 -7.87 -5.37 -0.35
N ALA A 37 -7.96 -4.50 -1.36
CA ALA A 37 -9.22 -4.02 -1.92
C ALA A 37 -9.31 -4.40 -3.39
N PHE A 38 -10.36 -5.13 -3.71
CA PHE A 38 -10.64 -5.62 -5.05
C PHE A 38 -11.92 -4.98 -5.58
N GLY A 39 -11.85 -4.46 -6.81
CA GLY A 39 -13.03 -4.14 -7.61
C GLY A 39 -13.43 -5.34 -8.46
N VAL A 40 -13.93 -5.10 -9.67
CA VAL A 40 -14.11 -6.14 -10.69
C VAL A 40 -12.73 -6.44 -11.31
N GLU A 41 -11.92 -7.23 -10.61
CA GLU A 41 -10.51 -7.41 -11.00
C GLU A 41 -10.35 -8.23 -12.28
N ARG A 42 -9.51 -7.70 -13.17
CA ARG A 42 -8.95 -8.36 -14.35
C ARG A 42 -7.44 -8.13 -14.37
N ARG A 43 -6.68 -9.00 -15.04
CA ARG A 43 -5.22 -8.85 -15.16
C ARG A 43 -4.87 -7.46 -15.67
N GLY A 44 -3.91 -6.79 -15.03
CA GLY A 44 -3.49 -5.43 -15.40
C GLY A 44 -4.33 -4.28 -14.84
N ALA A 45 -5.51 -4.54 -14.26
CA ALA A 45 -6.32 -3.51 -13.60
C ALA A 45 -5.59 -2.94 -12.36
N PRO A 46 -5.82 -1.67 -11.98
CA PRO A 46 -5.32 -1.12 -10.72
C PRO A 46 -5.82 -1.93 -9.52
N VAL A 47 -4.91 -2.24 -8.61
CA VAL A 47 -5.15 -3.00 -7.38
C VAL A 47 -4.60 -2.23 -6.20
N GLN A 48 -5.31 -2.31 -5.08
CA GLN A 48 -4.86 -1.79 -3.81
C GLN A 48 -4.70 -2.90 -2.80
N ALA A 49 -3.63 -2.81 -2.02
CA ALA A 49 -3.44 -3.61 -0.82
C ALA A 49 -3.05 -2.71 0.34
N PHE A 50 -3.41 -3.11 1.54
CA PHE A 50 -3.23 -2.29 2.73
C PHE A 50 -2.49 -3.06 3.80
N VAL A 51 -1.68 -2.32 4.55
CA VAL A 51 -1.04 -2.82 5.77
C VAL A 51 -1.31 -1.84 6.90
N ARG A 52 -1.65 -2.37 8.07
CA ARG A 52 -1.67 -1.63 9.33
C ARG A 52 -0.76 -2.29 10.31
N PHE A 53 -0.04 -1.49 11.09
CA PHE A 53 0.74 -1.99 12.21
C PHE A 53 0.70 -1.02 13.39
N ASP A 54 0.65 -1.55 14.61
CA ASP A 54 0.54 -0.76 15.84
C ASP A 54 1.02 -1.54 17.08
N ASN A 55 1.48 -0.81 18.10
CA ASN A 55 1.85 -1.38 19.40
C ASN A 55 0.63 -1.88 20.20
N LYS A 56 -0.59 -1.60 19.72
CA LYS A 56 -1.85 -2.01 20.34
C LYS A 56 -2.67 -2.83 19.34
N LYS A 57 -3.53 -3.73 19.85
CA LYS A 57 -4.41 -4.55 19.01
C LYS A 57 -5.26 -3.71 18.05
N ILE A 58 -5.15 -4.01 16.76
CA ILE A 58 -5.86 -3.29 15.69
C ILE A 58 -7.30 -3.83 15.58
N ARG A 59 -8.29 -2.94 15.75
CA ARG A 59 -9.73 -3.28 15.61
C ARG A 59 -10.37 -2.70 14.34
N LYS A 60 -9.73 -1.72 13.69
CA LYS A 60 -10.23 -1.02 12.51
C LYS A 60 -10.24 -1.95 11.28
N ARG A 61 -11.42 -2.17 10.68
CA ARG A 61 -11.60 -2.96 9.45
C ARG A 61 -12.23 -2.10 8.35
N SER A 62 -11.44 -1.20 7.80
CA SER A 62 -11.80 -0.38 6.63
C SER A 62 -10.58 -0.22 5.72
N GLN A 63 -10.75 0.32 4.51
CA GLN A 63 -9.62 0.70 3.65
C GLN A 63 -8.73 1.77 4.31
N VAL A 64 -7.52 1.98 3.78
CA VAL A 64 -6.62 3.06 4.21
C VAL A 64 -6.82 4.28 3.32
N TYR A 65 -7.58 5.24 3.84
CA TYR A 65 -7.85 6.51 3.16
C TYR A 65 -6.74 7.54 3.38
N GLU A 66 -6.13 7.53 4.56
CA GLU A 66 -5.07 8.47 4.96
C GLU A 66 -3.76 7.74 5.31
N PRO A 67 -3.00 7.28 4.30
CA PRO A 67 -1.78 6.52 4.54
C PRO A 67 -0.64 7.38 5.11
N ASP A 68 0.15 6.77 6.01
CA ASP A 68 1.49 7.24 6.39
C ASP A 68 2.52 6.92 5.30
N TYR A 69 2.30 5.80 4.59
CA TYR A 69 3.20 5.28 3.57
C TYR A 69 2.43 4.90 2.31
N ILE A 70 3.00 5.20 1.15
CA ILE A 70 2.49 4.71 -0.14
C ILE A 70 3.61 3.98 -0.88
N ILE A 71 3.31 2.80 -1.40
CA ILE A 71 4.16 2.09 -2.36
C ILE A 71 3.42 2.02 -3.69
N VAL A 72 4.04 2.49 -4.76
CA VAL A 72 3.53 2.38 -6.13
C VAL A 72 4.44 1.43 -6.89
N GLN A 73 3.96 0.22 -7.16
CA GLN A 73 4.73 -0.84 -7.83
C GLN A 73 4.92 -0.60 -9.33
N ASP A 74 4.03 0.21 -9.92
CA ASP A 74 4.02 0.55 -11.34
C ASP A 74 3.70 2.04 -11.50
N SER A 75 4.69 2.83 -11.93
CA SER A 75 4.57 4.29 -12.09
C SER A 75 3.50 4.70 -13.11
N THR A 76 3.10 3.82 -14.03
CA THR A 76 2.03 4.12 -14.99
C THR A 76 0.68 4.35 -14.31
N LEU A 77 0.46 3.79 -13.11
CA LEU A 77 -0.76 3.98 -12.32
C LEU A 77 -0.98 5.44 -11.89
N ILE A 78 0.07 6.25 -11.82
CA ILE A 78 -0.01 7.67 -11.47
C ILE A 78 -0.90 8.43 -12.48
N LYS A 79 -0.93 7.97 -13.75
CA LYS A 79 -1.76 8.54 -14.81
C LYS A 79 -3.19 8.01 -14.78
N ASP A 80 -3.39 6.79 -14.26
CA ASP A 80 -4.67 6.09 -14.29
C ASP A 80 -5.56 6.43 -13.08
N VAL A 81 -4.95 6.60 -11.89
CA VAL A 81 -5.66 6.82 -10.63
C VAL A 81 -4.89 7.79 -9.72
N ASN A 82 -5.59 8.47 -8.82
CA ASN A 82 -4.96 9.36 -7.84
C ASN A 82 -4.26 8.56 -6.72
N VAL A 83 -3.08 8.01 -7.01
CA VAL A 83 -2.35 7.14 -6.08
C VAL A 83 -1.97 7.85 -4.78
N PHE A 84 -1.75 9.17 -4.83
CA PHE A 84 -1.28 10.00 -3.71
C PHE A 84 -2.41 10.52 -2.81
N GLN A 85 -3.68 10.25 -3.14
CA GLN A 85 -4.82 10.81 -2.42
C GLN A 85 -4.79 10.52 -0.91
N GLY A 86 -4.86 11.56 -0.09
CA GLY A 86 -4.95 11.43 1.36
C GLY A 86 -3.63 11.07 2.06
N VAL A 87 -2.49 11.03 1.35
CA VAL A 87 -1.20 10.87 2.03
C VAL A 87 -1.03 11.95 3.10
N LYS A 88 -0.69 11.53 4.31
CA LYS A 88 -0.51 12.45 5.44
C LYS A 88 0.67 13.39 5.19
N GLN A 89 0.64 14.58 5.79
CA GLN A 89 1.79 15.48 5.79
C GLN A 89 3.00 14.78 6.40
N GLY A 90 4.15 14.85 5.71
CA GLY A 90 5.37 14.13 6.10
C GLY A 90 5.34 12.62 5.82
N GLY A 91 4.30 12.12 5.14
CA GLY A 91 4.23 10.74 4.67
C GLY A 91 5.28 10.43 3.61
N ILE A 92 5.65 9.16 3.51
CA ILE A 92 6.67 8.69 2.56
C ILE A 92 5.99 7.99 1.40
N VAL A 93 6.39 8.36 0.19
CA VAL A 93 5.93 7.69 -1.03
C VAL A 93 7.11 7.10 -1.77
N ILE A 94 7.03 5.80 -2.06
CA ILE A 94 8.02 5.04 -2.81
C ILE A 94 7.38 4.67 -4.14
N VAL A 95 8.00 5.09 -5.24
CA VAL A 95 7.53 4.79 -6.59
C VAL A 95 8.59 3.97 -7.31
N ASN A 96 8.20 2.78 -7.78
CA ASN A 96 9.00 2.00 -8.70
C ASN A 96 8.88 2.59 -10.11
N THR A 97 9.97 3.14 -10.64
CA THR A 97 9.99 3.79 -11.95
C THR A 97 11.35 3.64 -12.61
N SER A 98 11.36 3.59 -13.95
CA SER A 98 12.57 3.70 -14.77
C SER A 98 12.91 5.14 -15.14
N GLU A 99 12.04 6.10 -14.82
CA GLU A 99 12.31 7.52 -15.02
C GLU A 99 13.44 7.98 -14.09
N LYS A 100 14.32 8.85 -14.62
CA LYS A 100 15.37 9.45 -13.80
C LYS A 100 14.73 10.37 -12.77
N LYS A 101 15.33 10.44 -11.58
CA LYS A 101 14.94 11.40 -10.54
C LYS A 101 14.93 12.80 -11.18
N PRO A 102 13.80 13.55 -11.12
CA PRO A 102 13.78 14.91 -11.63
C PRO A 102 14.85 15.71 -10.87
N SER A 103 15.67 16.42 -11.64
CA SER A 103 16.73 17.31 -11.17
C SER A 103 16.17 18.51 -10.43
#